data_AF-A0A9W4VWD2-F1
#
_entry.id   AF-A0A9W4VWD2-F1
#
_cell.length_a   1.000
_cell.length_b   1.000
_cell.length_c   1.000
_cell.angle_alpha   90.00
_cell.angle_beta   90.00
_cell.angle_gamma   90.00
#
_symmetry.space_group_name_H-M   'P 1'
#
loop_
_entity.id
_entity.type
_entity.pdbx_description
1 polymer ?
#
loop_
_entity_poly.entity_id
_entity_poly.type
_entity_poly.pdbx_seq_one_letter_code
_entity_poly.pdbx_strand_id
1 'polypeptide(L)'
;MILNISDEAIDFRSSKWIVEYAFAAGCNKFSVDFDEKNTDFANEYQRKLIESLAPFFLDEGNAPIIVSYNNEPYIRKQKLWELNHDSTKVILSSMGAHLLDDMLASNEGVSGWRFFKDDSVIACAVHGFDYLFFLDPPSGLIEKLGSKATLEHI
;
A
#
# COMPACT_ATOMS: atom_id res chain seq x y z
N MET A 1 -8.60 -6.95 -15.31
CA MET A 1 -7.58 -8.00 -15.01
C MET A 1 -6.99 -7.70 -13.65
N ILE A 2 -6.73 -8.71 -12.83
CA ILE A 2 -6.18 -8.52 -11.49
C ILE A 2 -4.85 -9.25 -11.43
N LEU A 3 -3.78 -8.56 -11.00
CA LEU A 3 -2.53 -9.19 -10.60
C LEU A 3 -2.53 -9.37 -9.10
N ASN A 4 -2.25 -10.59 -8.66
CA ASN A 4 -2.07 -10.94 -7.26
C ASN A 4 -0.64 -11.41 -7.04
N ILE A 5 -0.06 -11.08 -5.90
CA ILE A 5 1.24 -11.60 -5.45
C ILE A 5 1.09 -12.00 -3.99
N SER A 6 1.41 -13.25 -3.66
CA SER A 6 1.39 -13.72 -2.26
C SER A 6 2.43 -12.94 -1.46
N ASP A 7 2.06 -12.52 -0.26
CA ASP A 7 2.94 -11.85 0.70
C ASP A 7 4.30 -12.56 0.89
N GLU A 8 4.32 -13.90 0.98
CA GLU A 8 5.54 -14.71 1.06
C GLU A 8 6.49 -14.53 -0.14
N ALA A 9 5.96 -14.15 -1.30
CA ALA A 9 6.74 -13.91 -2.53
C ALA A 9 7.13 -12.43 -2.72
N ILE A 10 6.56 -11.51 -1.93
CA ILE A 10 6.88 -10.09 -1.99
C ILE A 10 8.24 -9.85 -1.35
N ASP A 11 9.16 -9.26 -2.10
CA ASP A 11 10.41 -8.72 -1.57
C ASP A 11 10.48 -7.21 -1.85
N PHE A 12 11.61 -6.61 -1.45
CA PHE A 12 11.84 -5.18 -1.60
C PHE A 12 11.75 -4.77 -3.08
N ARG A 13 12.22 -5.66 -3.97
CA ARG A 13 12.05 -5.51 -5.41
C ARG A 13 10.56 -5.45 -5.75
N SER A 14 9.81 -6.52 -5.58
CA SER A 14 8.39 -6.56 -5.96
C SER A 14 7.62 -5.34 -5.44
N SER A 15 7.86 -4.97 -4.18
CA SER A 15 7.26 -3.81 -3.51
C SER A 15 7.59 -2.50 -4.19
N LYS A 16 8.87 -2.24 -4.45
CA LYS A 16 9.29 -1.02 -5.14
C LYS A 16 8.63 -0.90 -6.50
N TRP A 17 8.50 -2.01 -7.23
CA TRP A 17 7.89 -2.03 -8.54
C TRP A 17 6.41 -1.73 -8.46
N ILE A 18 5.70 -2.29 -7.47
CA ILE A 18 4.29 -2.00 -7.26
C ILE A 18 4.07 -0.50 -7.02
N VAL A 19 4.87 0.14 -6.18
CA VAL A 19 4.74 1.60 -5.94
C VAL A 19 5.06 2.40 -7.21
N GLU A 20 6.16 2.10 -7.89
CA GLU A 20 6.56 2.80 -9.11
C GLU A 20 5.50 2.65 -10.22
N TYR A 21 4.93 1.46 -10.38
CA TYR A 21 3.89 1.20 -11.38
C TYR A 21 2.52 1.70 -10.97
N ALA A 22 2.21 1.82 -9.67
CA ALA A 22 1.01 2.52 -9.21
C ALA A 22 1.05 3.98 -9.65
N PHE A 23 2.19 4.65 -9.45
CA PHE A 23 2.40 6.00 -9.95
C PHE A 23 2.33 6.06 -11.49
N ALA A 24 3.00 5.14 -12.20
CA ALA A 24 2.96 5.09 -13.67
C ALA A 24 1.57 4.78 -14.26
N ALA A 25 0.71 4.06 -13.53
CA ALA A 25 -0.68 3.80 -13.91
C ALA A 25 -1.60 5.04 -13.76
N GLY A 26 -1.05 6.13 -13.21
CA GLY A 26 -1.74 7.38 -12.98
C GLY A 26 -2.45 7.46 -11.63
N CYS A 27 -2.03 6.67 -10.63
CA CYS A 27 -2.49 6.90 -9.27
C CYS A 27 -2.03 8.29 -8.80
N ASN A 28 -2.97 9.06 -8.25
CA ASN A 28 -2.75 10.44 -7.79
C ASN A 28 -2.83 10.57 -6.26
N LYS A 29 -3.33 9.55 -5.56
CA LYS A 29 -3.47 9.57 -4.10
C LYS A 29 -3.09 8.22 -3.51
N PHE A 30 -2.76 8.20 -2.23
CA PHE A 30 -2.63 6.99 -1.45
C PHE A 30 -3.13 7.18 -0.02
N SER A 31 -3.40 6.07 0.67
CA SER A 31 -3.62 6.02 2.11
C SER A 31 -2.72 4.96 2.75
N VAL A 32 -2.45 5.15 4.03
CA VAL A 32 -1.73 4.21 4.89
C VAL A 32 -2.56 3.93 6.13
N ASP A 33 -2.59 2.67 6.53
CA ASP A 33 -3.29 2.22 7.73
C ASP A 33 -2.32 1.98 8.87
N PHE A 34 -2.79 2.32 10.06
CA PHE A 34 -2.08 2.12 11.29
C PHE A 34 -2.90 1.27 12.26
N ASP A 35 -2.27 0.27 12.84
CA ASP A 35 -2.79 -0.48 13.97
C ASP A 35 -2.31 0.16 15.27
N GLU A 36 -3.17 0.16 16.29
CA GLU A 36 -2.79 0.59 17.62
C GLU A 36 -1.74 -0.37 18.21
N LYS A 37 -0.63 0.18 18.69
CA LYS A 37 0.45 -0.57 19.34
C LYS A 37 0.79 0.09 20.68
N ASN A 38 1.07 -0.75 21.68
CA ASN A 38 1.36 -0.30 23.05
C ASN A 38 2.87 -0.11 23.31
N THR A 39 3.67 0.05 22.27
CA THR A 39 5.14 0.16 22.38
C THR A 39 5.61 1.52 21.90
N ASP A 40 6.52 2.15 22.66
CA ASP A 40 7.09 3.45 22.31
C ASP A 40 7.75 3.47 20.93
N PHE A 41 8.41 2.37 20.54
CA PHE A 41 9.03 2.23 19.23
C PHE A 41 8.02 2.38 18.08
N ALA A 42 6.91 1.63 18.13
CA ALA A 42 5.84 1.73 17.13
C ALA A 42 5.28 3.15 17.04
N ASN A 43 4.99 3.75 18.20
CA ASN A 43 4.44 5.11 18.26
C ASN A 43 5.40 6.13 17.67
N GLU A 44 6.70 6.02 17.95
CA GLU A 44 7.71 6.89 17.37
C GLU A 44 7.85 6.69 15.85
N TYR A 45 7.81 5.44 15.39
CA TYR A 45 7.87 5.10 13.97
C TYR A 45 6.68 5.70 13.21
N GLN A 46 5.46 5.41 13.65
CA GLN A 46 4.23 5.91 13.03
C GLN A 46 4.23 7.44 13.00
N ARG A 47 4.64 8.09 14.10
CA ARG A 47 4.78 9.55 14.17
C ARG A 47 5.75 10.08 13.12
N LYS A 48 6.95 9.52 13.00
CA LYS A 48 7.95 9.94 12.00
C LYS A 48 7.46 9.74 10.57
N LEU A 49 6.77 8.64 10.29
CA LEU A 49 6.16 8.40 8.99
C LEU A 49 5.11 9.46 8.67
N ILE A 50 4.17 9.72 9.59
CA ILE A 50 3.14 10.75 9.43
C ILE A 50 3.76 12.14 9.23
N GLU A 51 4.80 12.49 9.99
CA GLU A 51 5.54 13.75 9.84
C GLU A 51 6.21 13.87 8.46
N SER A 52 6.79 12.77 7.97
CA SER A 52 7.41 12.72 6.64
C SER A 52 6.39 12.82 5.51
N LEU A 53 5.16 12.35 5.75
CA LEU A 53 4.05 12.41 4.79
C LEU A 53 3.27 13.74 4.85
N ALA A 54 3.38 14.50 5.95
CA ALA A 54 2.62 15.74 6.16
C ALA A 54 2.70 16.75 5.00
N PRO A 55 3.84 16.95 4.31
CA PRO A 55 3.91 17.86 3.15
C PRO A 55 3.01 17.47 1.97
N PHE A 56 2.61 16.20 1.89
CA PHE A 56 1.80 15.65 0.80
C PHE A 56 0.34 15.42 1.20
N PHE A 57 -0.05 15.85 2.41
CA PHE A 57 -1.41 15.62 2.91
C PHE A 57 -2.43 16.37 2.05
N LEU A 58 -3.48 15.68 1.64
CA LEU A 58 -4.59 16.24 0.88
C LEU A 58 -5.73 16.59 1.83
N ASP A 59 -6.44 15.57 2.29
CA ASP A 59 -7.56 15.68 3.21
C ASP A 59 -7.88 14.33 3.87
N GLU A 60 -8.96 14.30 4.64
CA GLU A 60 -9.61 13.06 5.03
C GLU A 60 -10.88 12.86 4.19
N GLY A 61 -10.97 11.70 3.54
CA GLY A 61 -12.08 11.37 2.65
C GLY A 61 -12.65 9.99 2.92
N ASN A 62 -13.90 9.76 2.49
CA ASN A 62 -14.45 8.41 2.42
C ASN A 62 -13.87 7.72 1.18
N ALA A 63 -13.05 6.70 1.39
CA ALA A 63 -12.37 5.99 0.33
C ALA A 63 -12.66 4.49 0.39
N PRO A 64 -12.74 3.82 -0.77
CA PRO A 64 -13.04 2.40 -0.81
C PRO A 64 -11.91 1.56 -0.19
N ILE A 65 -12.30 0.41 0.37
CA ILE A 65 -11.42 -0.70 0.71
C ILE A 65 -11.88 -1.92 -0.10
N ILE A 66 -10.96 -2.51 -0.86
CA ILE A 66 -11.26 -3.68 -1.69
C ILE A 66 -11.24 -4.96 -0.86
N VAL A 67 -10.38 -4.99 0.16
CA VAL A 67 -10.26 -6.10 1.11
C VAL A 67 -10.88 -5.64 2.42
N SER A 68 -12.02 -6.24 2.78
CA SER A 68 -12.62 -6.10 4.10
C SER A 68 -12.10 -7.20 5.01
N TYR A 69 -11.26 -6.83 5.98
CA TYR A 69 -10.92 -7.71 7.10
C TYR A 69 -11.94 -7.49 8.23
N ASN A 70 -12.34 -8.53 8.95
CA ASN A 70 -13.21 -8.42 10.14
C ASN A 70 -14.54 -7.63 9.98
N ASN A 71 -15.24 -7.76 8.85
CA ASN A 71 -16.49 -7.03 8.56
C ASN A 71 -16.35 -5.49 8.48
N GLU A 72 -15.15 -4.98 8.18
CA GLU A 72 -14.99 -3.56 7.91
C GLU A 72 -15.85 -3.09 6.72
N PRO A 73 -16.40 -1.86 6.79
CA PRO A 73 -17.20 -1.32 5.70
C PRO A 73 -16.34 -1.08 4.46
N TYR A 74 -16.84 -1.48 3.29
CA TYR A 74 -16.17 -1.29 1.99
C TYR A 74 -15.83 0.16 1.64
N ILE A 75 -16.37 1.13 2.38
CA ILE A 75 -16.01 2.55 2.32
C ILE A 75 -15.79 3.00 3.76
N ARG A 76 -14.63 3.60 4.02
CA ARG A 76 -14.31 4.17 5.34
C ARG A 76 -13.58 5.50 5.20
N LYS A 77 -13.62 6.29 6.27
CA LYS A 77 -12.88 7.54 6.34
C LYS A 77 -11.38 7.24 6.45
N GLN A 78 -10.58 7.80 5.56
CA GLN A 78 -9.13 7.59 5.48
C GLN A 78 -8.42 8.94 5.30
N LYS A 79 -7.21 9.05 5.83
CA LYS A 79 -6.30 10.14 5.48
C LYS A 79 -5.74 9.86 4.09
N LEU A 80 -5.73 10.89 3.25
CA LEU A 80 -5.26 10.82 1.88
C LEU A 80 -4.03 11.71 1.71
N TRP A 81 -3.04 11.18 1.00
CA TRP A 81 -1.83 11.91 0.62
C TRP A 81 -1.67 11.85 -0.90
N GLU A 82 -1.06 12.88 -1.47
CA GLU A 82 -0.73 12.95 -2.89
C GLU A 82 0.32 11.89 -3.23
N LEU A 83 0.05 11.07 -4.25
CA LEU A 83 1.05 10.18 -4.81
C LEU A 83 1.84 10.92 -5.90
N ASN A 84 3.07 11.28 -5.58
CA ASN A 84 4.01 11.93 -6.48
C ASN A 84 5.41 11.30 -6.33
N HIS A 85 6.38 11.83 -7.05
CA HIS A 85 7.75 11.30 -7.03
C HIS A 85 8.40 11.34 -5.64
N ASP A 86 8.13 12.36 -4.84
CA ASP A 86 8.75 12.52 -3.53
C ASP A 86 8.03 11.74 -2.44
N SER A 87 6.69 11.70 -2.45
CA SER A 87 5.95 10.83 -1.53
C SER A 87 6.22 9.35 -1.79
N THR A 88 6.43 8.96 -3.06
CA THR A 88 6.90 7.60 -3.42
C THR A 88 8.20 7.24 -2.70
N LYS A 89 9.16 8.17 -2.61
CA LYS A 89 10.42 7.90 -1.89
C LYS A 89 10.19 7.67 -0.40
N VAL A 90 9.27 8.43 0.22
CA VAL A 90 8.92 8.26 1.64
C VAL A 90 8.30 6.88 1.87
N ILE A 91 7.41 6.42 0.99
CA ILE A 91 6.82 5.07 1.05
C ILE A 91 7.94 4.02 0.95
N LEU A 92 8.81 4.13 -0.06
CA LEU A 92 9.90 3.18 -0.29
C LEU A 92 10.90 3.11 0.88
N SER A 93 11.13 4.22 1.59
CA SER A 93 12.00 4.23 2.78
C SER A 93 11.34 3.65 4.02
N SER A 94 10.00 3.52 4.03
CA SER A 94 9.20 3.18 5.21
C SER A 94 8.47 1.83 5.08
N MET A 95 8.69 1.10 3.99
CA MET A 95 8.12 -0.23 3.81
C MET A 95 9.02 -1.36 4.33
N GLY A 96 10.26 -1.09 4.73
CA GLY A 96 11.19 -2.16 5.15
C GLY A 96 11.53 -3.14 4.03
N ALA A 97 11.53 -4.44 4.34
CA ALA A 97 11.94 -5.48 3.40
C ALA A 97 10.92 -5.72 2.27
N HIS A 98 9.65 -5.39 2.45
CA HIS A 98 8.60 -5.43 1.43
C HIS A 98 7.40 -4.57 1.83
N LEU A 99 6.50 -4.20 0.90
CA LEU A 99 5.43 -3.21 1.08
C LEU A 99 4.67 -3.35 2.41
N LEU A 100 4.50 -4.60 2.86
CA LEU A 100 4.05 -4.95 4.20
C LEU A 100 4.96 -6.02 4.81
N ASP A 101 6.10 -5.62 5.38
CA ASP A 101 6.93 -6.51 6.20
C ASP A 101 6.15 -7.01 7.42
N ASP A 102 5.89 -8.31 7.54
CA ASP A 102 5.13 -8.89 8.67
C ASP A 102 5.71 -8.47 10.02
N MET A 103 7.04 -8.35 10.10
CA MET A 103 7.70 -7.86 11.30
C MET A 103 7.47 -6.36 11.49
N LEU A 104 7.42 -5.55 10.43
CA LEU A 104 7.03 -4.13 10.57
C LEU A 104 5.54 -3.99 10.90
N ALA A 105 4.64 -4.72 10.27
CA ALA A 105 3.21 -4.70 10.62
C ALA A 105 3.00 -5.11 12.08
N SER A 106 3.73 -6.13 12.55
CA SER A 106 3.70 -6.59 13.94
C SER A 106 4.29 -5.56 14.91
N ASN A 107 5.46 -5.00 14.60
CA ASN A 107 6.25 -4.17 15.53
C ASN A 107 6.00 -2.67 15.41
N GLU A 108 5.82 -2.16 14.20
CA GLU A 108 5.63 -0.73 13.90
C GLU A 108 4.17 -0.36 13.67
N GLY A 109 3.32 -1.34 13.33
CA GLY A 109 1.89 -1.15 13.19
C GLY A 109 1.45 -0.45 11.91
N VAL A 110 2.23 -0.52 10.82
CA VAL A 110 1.72 -0.20 9.49
C VAL A 110 0.99 -1.43 8.94
N SER A 111 -0.33 -1.34 8.78
CA SER A 111 -1.16 -2.50 8.43
C SER A 111 -1.73 -2.48 7.01
N GLY A 112 -1.48 -1.41 6.25
CA GLY A 112 -1.97 -1.35 4.88
C GLY A 112 -1.49 -0.15 4.09
N TRP A 113 -1.36 -0.35 2.79
CA TRP A 113 -1.09 0.70 1.79
C TRP A 113 -2.12 0.58 0.68
N ARG A 114 -2.75 1.69 0.30
CA ARG A 114 -3.70 1.75 -0.83
C ARG A 114 -3.34 2.87 -1.77
N PHE A 115 -3.37 2.59 -3.06
CA PHE A 115 -3.06 3.55 -4.12
C PHE A 115 -4.32 3.77 -4.96
N PHE A 116 -4.66 5.03 -5.17
CA PHE A 116 -5.89 5.44 -5.83
C PHE A 116 -5.58 6.19 -7.11
N LYS A 117 -6.36 5.89 -8.13
CA LYS A 117 -6.55 6.74 -9.30
C LYS A 117 -7.92 7.37 -9.19
N ASP A 118 -7.91 8.68 -8.95
CA ASP A 118 -9.08 9.44 -8.58
C ASP A 118 -9.72 8.88 -7.31
N ASP A 119 -10.85 8.17 -7.43
CA ASP A 119 -11.58 7.60 -6.30
C ASP A 119 -11.60 6.07 -6.31
N SER A 120 -10.88 5.44 -7.26
CA SER A 120 -10.77 3.98 -7.38
C SER A 120 -9.44 3.48 -6.84
N VAL A 121 -9.48 2.45 -5.99
CA VAL A 121 -8.26 1.74 -5.58
C VAL A 121 -7.73 0.95 -6.76
N ILE A 122 -6.46 1.18 -7.12
CA ILE A 122 -5.78 0.48 -8.21
C ILE A 122 -4.83 -0.58 -7.68
N ALA A 123 -4.12 -0.28 -6.58
CA ALA A 123 -3.21 -1.23 -5.97
C ALA A 123 -3.33 -1.16 -4.46
N CYS A 124 -3.12 -2.28 -3.79
CA CYS A 124 -3.27 -2.35 -2.34
C CYS A 124 -2.53 -3.55 -1.78
N ALA A 125 -1.97 -3.35 -0.60
CA ALA A 125 -1.46 -4.40 0.27
C ALA A 125 -2.08 -4.19 1.66
N VAL A 126 -2.60 -5.26 2.28
CA VAL A 126 -3.15 -5.21 3.64
C VAL A 126 -2.58 -6.37 4.45
N HIS A 127 -2.17 -6.11 5.69
CA HIS A 127 -1.66 -7.14 6.59
C HIS A 127 -2.80 -8.09 6.99
N GLY A 128 -2.52 -9.40 7.01
CA GLY A 128 -3.54 -10.44 7.21
C GLY A 128 -4.38 -10.73 5.97
N PHE A 129 -4.09 -10.05 4.86
CA PHE A 129 -4.51 -10.47 3.53
C PHE A 129 -3.28 -11.04 2.83
N ASP A 130 -3.25 -12.36 2.64
CA ASP A 130 -2.09 -13.13 2.15
C ASP A 130 -1.59 -12.73 0.74
N TYR A 131 -2.14 -11.66 0.15
CA TYR A 131 -1.80 -11.19 -1.19
C TYR A 131 -1.80 -9.65 -1.27
N LEU A 132 -0.95 -9.12 -2.13
CA LEU A 132 -1.09 -7.77 -2.67
C LEU A 132 -1.75 -7.87 -4.04
N PHE A 133 -2.70 -6.97 -4.33
CA PHE A 133 -3.36 -6.92 -5.63
C PHE A 133 -3.10 -5.62 -6.39
N PHE A 134 -3.17 -5.71 -7.72
CA PHE A 134 -3.08 -4.59 -8.66
C PHE A 134 -4.12 -4.77 -9.77
N LEU A 135 -5.04 -3.82 -9.92
CA LEU A 135 -6.07 -3.79 -10.95
C LEU A 135 -5.53 -3.21 -12.26
N ASP A 136 -5.83 -3.89 -13.35
CA ASP A 136 -5.39 -3.58 -14.72
C ASP A 136 -3.90 -3.20 -14.76
N PRO A 137 -3.02 -4.11 -14.27
CA PRO A 137 -1.60 -3.85 -14.10
C PRO A 137 -0.94 -3.56 -15.46
N PRO A 138 -0.06 -2.55 -15.55
CA PRO A 138 0.73 -2.33 -16.76
C PRO A 138 1.58 -3.55 -17.11
N SER A 139 1.74 -3.85 -18.40
CA SER A 139 2.48 -5.05 -18.85
C SER A 139 3.91 -5.12 -18.30
N GLY A 140 4.58 -3.98 -18.18
CA GLY A 140 5.93 -3.92 -17.61
C GLY A 140 6.00 -4.34 -16.13
N LEU A 141 4.91 -4.16 -15.35
CA LEU A 141 4.83 -4.68 -13.98
C LEU A 141 4.77 -6.21 -13.99
N ILE A 142 3.90 -6.77 -14.84
CA ILE A 142 3.74 -8.21 -15.02
C ILE A 142 5.08 -8.87 -15.39
N GLU A 143 5.76 -8.32 -16.40
CA GLU A 143 7.06 -8.83 -16.86
C GLU A 143 8.12 -8.82 -15.75
N LYS A 144 8.14 -7.75 -14.95
CA LYS A 144 9.11 -7.60 -13.87
C LYS A 144 8.84 -8.50 -12.66
N LEU A 145 7.57 -8.75 -12.34
CA LEU A 145 7.19 -9.65 -11.26
C LEU A 145 7.32 -11.13 -11.68
N GLY A 146 7.16 -11.42 -12.98
CA GLY A 146 7.38 -12.74 -13.55
C GLY A 146 6.56 -13.82 -12.83
N SER A 147 7.22 -14.91 -12.44
CA SER A 147 6.56 -16.05 -11.78
C SER A 147 6.07 -15.78 -10.35
N LYS A 148 6.35 -14.60 -9.78
CA LYS A 148 5.84 -14.22 -8.45
C LYS A 148 4.37 -13.79 -8.48
N ALA A 149 3.89 -13.37 -9.66
CA ALA A 149 2.55 -12.84 -9.83
C ALA A 149 1.63 -13.88 -10.48
N THR A 150 0.40 -13.95 -10.01
CA THR A 150 -0.71 -14.61 -10.69
C THR A 150 -1.62 -13.58 -11.33
N LEU A 151 -2.27 -13.94 -12.44
CA LEU A 151 -3.20 -13.08 -13.17
C LEU A 151 -4.59 -13.71 -13.18
N GLU A 152 -5.58 -12.94 -12.79
CA GLU A 152 -6.99 -13.33 -12.82
C GLU A 152 -7.76 -12.42 -13.78
N HIS A 153 -8.64 -13.03 -14.58
CA HIS A 153 -9.54 -12.32 -15.47
C HIS A 153 -10.88 -12.09 -14.75
N ILE A 154 -11.38 -10.85 -14.81
CA ILE A 154 -12.66 -10.43 -14.23
C ILE A 154 -13.79 -10.85 -15.17
#